data_AF-A0AB36TH47-F1
#
_entry.id   AF-A0AB36TH47-F1
#
_cell.length_a   1.000
_cell.length_b   1.000
_cell.length_c   1.000
_cell.angle_alpha   90.00
_cell.angle_beta   90.00
_cell.angle_gamma   90.00
#
_symmetry.space_group_name_H-M   'P 1'
#
loop_
_entity.id
_entity.type
_entity.pdbx_description
1 polymer ?
#
loop_
_entity_poly.entity_id
_entity_poly.type
_entity_poly.pdbx_seq_one_letter_code
_entity_poly.pdbx_strand_id
1 'polypeptide(L)' 'MKQLTASEILFVSKLLQLESADLSVLKATLPFVSDKELKELIKTSVKNSEARINGLRQFISDNDVMVAGGVQ' A
#
# COMPACT_ATOMS: atom_id res chain seq x y z
N MET A 1 9.63 1.52 21.98
CA MET A 1 8.66 0.91 21.05
C MET A 1 8.75 -0.60 21.21
N LYS A 2 7.65 -1.35 21.07
CA LYS A 2 7.71 -2.83 21.14
C LYS A 2 8.41 -3.34 19.88
N GLN A 3 9.30 -4.31 20.04
CA GLN A 3 9.91 -5.00 18.90
C GLN A 3 8.85 -5.84 18.20
N LEU A 4 8.69 -5.67 16.89
CA LEU A 4 7.77 -6.47 16.10
C LEU A 4 8.30 -7.89 15.95
N THR A 5 7.40 -8.86 16.03
CA THR A 5 7.68 -10.26 15.71
C THR A 5 7.91 -10.41 14.20
N ALA A 6 8.60 -11.48 13.80
CA ALA A 6 8.80 -11.79 12.38
C ALA A 6 7.47 -11.93 11.61
N SER A 7 6.42 -12.45 12.26
CA SER A 7 5.08 -12.55 11.67
C SER A 7 4.43 -11.19 11.44
N GLU A 8 4.60 -10.24 12.36
CA GLU A 8 4.09 -8.87 12.21
C GLU A 8 4.84 -8.11 11.09
N ILE A 9 6.16 -8.28 11.02
CA ILE A 9 7.01 -7.76 9.93
C ILE A 9 6.53 -8.28 8.57
N LEU A 10 6.33 -9.59 8.45
CA LEU A 10 5.84 -10.22 7.23
C LEU A 10 4.44 -9.72 6.86
N PHE A 11 3.55 -9.59 7.86
CA PHE A 11 2.19 -9.12 7.66
C PHE A 11 2.16 -7.69 7.11
N VAL A 12 2.91 -6.77 7.70
CA VAL A 12 2.98 -5.37 7.25
C VAL A 12 3.60 -5.26 5.85
N SER A 13 4.63 -6.07 5.56
CA SER A 13 5.22 -6.14 4.21
C SER A 13 4.22 -6.61 3.16
N LYS A 14 3.41 -7.63 3.49
CA LYS A 14 2.32 -8.11 2.61
C LYS A 14 1.22 -7.08 2.42
N LEU A 15 0.85 -6.34 3.47
CA LEU A 15 -0.11 -5.24 3.35
C LEU A 15 0.40 -4.15 2.40
N LEU A 16 1.68 -3.77 2.48
CA LEU A 16 2.27 -2.80 1.57
C LEU A 16 2.26 -3.29 0.11
N GLN A 17 2.54 -4.58 -0.11
CA GLN A 17 2.47 -5.19 -1.45
C GLN A 17 1.04 -5.17 -2.00
N LEU A 18 0.06 -5.57 -1.19
CA LEU A 18 -1.36 -5.56 -1.56
C LEU A 18 -1.81 -4.15 -1.94
N GLU A 19 -1.55 -3.17 -1.08
CA GLU A 19 -1.96 -1.78 -1.32
C GLU A 19 -1.31 -1.20 -2.59
N SER A 20 -0.06 -1.60 -2.89
CA SER A 20 0.62 -1.19 -4.12
C SER A 20 -0.01 -1.81 -5.38
N ALA A 21 -0.48 -3.05 -5.29
CA ALA A 21 -1.21 -3.70 -6.37
C ALA A 21 -2.57 -3.03 -6.58
N ASP A 22 -3.30 -2.73 -5.50
CA ASP A 22 -4.59 -2.04 -5.55
C ASP A 22 -4.46 -0.63 -6.16
N LEU A 23 -3.43 0.14 -5.79
CA LEU A 23 -3.14 1.43 -6.42
C LEU A 23 -2.95 1.31 -7.93
N SER A 24 -2.24 0.25 -8.36
CA SER A 24 -1.97 -0.01 -9.77
C SER A 24 -3.28 -0.30 -10.53
N VAL A 25 -4.16 -1.11 -9.94
CA VAL A 25 -5.50 -1.40 -10.49
C VAL A 25 -6.35 -0.13 -10.58
N LEU A 26 -6.39 0.69 -9.52
CA LEU A 26 -7.15 1.95 -9.50
C LEU A 26 -6.68 2.93 -10.58
N LYS A 27 -5.36 3.11 -10.71
CA LYS A 27 -4.76 3.98 -11.75
C LYS A 27 -5.02 3.45 -13.16
N ALA A 28 -4.93 2.14 -13.36
CA ALA A 28 -5.20 1.51 -14.64
C ALA A 28 -6.69 1.58 -15.02
N THR A 29 -7.60 1.53 -14.05
CA THR A 29 -9.05 1.57 -14.28
C THR A 29 -9.55 2.98 -14.61
N LEU A 30 -8.96 4.01 -13.98
CA LEU A 30 -9.43 5.39 -14.06
C LEU A 30 -9.69 5.94 -15.49
N PRO A 31 -8.86 5.66 -16.52
CA PRO A 31 -9.09 6.14 -17.88
C PRO A 31 -10.35 5.55 -18.54
N PHE A 32 -10.78 4.35 -18.12
CA PHE A 32 -11.89 3.62 -18.72
C PHE A 32 -13.25 3.95 -18.09
N VAL A 33 -13.27 4.74 -17.01
CA VAL A 33 -14.51 5.12 -16.32
C VAL A 33 -15.09 6.40 -16.92
N SER A 34 -16.30 6.27 -17.46
CA SER A 34 -17.10 7.35 -18.04
C SER A 34 -18.03 8.02 -17.03
N ASP A 35 -18.55 7.26 -16.06
CA ASP A 35 -19.40 7.80 -15.00
C ASP A 35 -18.62 8.79 -14.13
N LYS A 36 -19.15 10.01 -13.98
CA LYS A 36 -18.46 11.11 -13.33
C LYS A 36 -18.27 10.86 -11.83
N GLU A 37 -19.29 10.34 -11.15
CA GLU A 37 -19.26 10.11 -9.71
C GLU A 37 -18.30 8.96 -9.37
N LEU A 38 -18.36 7.88 -10.15
CA LEU A 38 -17.43 6.77 -10.06
C LEU A 38 -15.99 7.20 -10.34
N LYS A 39 -15.77 8.10 -11.31
CA LYS A 39 -14.44 8.64 -11.62
C LYS A 39 -13.86 9.44 -10.45
N GLU A 40 -14.67 10.29 -9.82
CA GLU A 40 -14.25 11.04 -8.64
C GLU A 40 -14.02 10.14 -7.42
N LEU A 41 -14.82 9.09 -7.25
CA LEU A 41 -14.60 8.06 -6.25
C LEU A 41 -13.24 7.38 -6.46
N ILE A 42 -12.92 6.93 -7.68
CA ILE A 42 -11.64 6.29 -7.99
C ILE A 42 -10.47 7.24 -7.75
N LYS A 43 -10.56 8.52 -8.15
CA LYS A 43 -9.52 9.52 -7.84
C LYS A 43 -9.29 9.69 -6.34
N THR A 44 -10.37 9.68 -5.55
CA THR A 44 -10.28 9.74 -4.09
C THR A 44 -9.64 8.47 -3.53
N SER A 45 -10.02 7.30 -4.04
CA SER A 45 -9.41 6.02 -3.67
C SER A 45 -7.92 5.95 -4.01
N VAL A 46 -7.49 6.50 -5.16
CA VAL A 46 -6.06 6.62 -5.52
C VAL A 46 -5.31 7.41 -4.46
N LYS A 47 -5.80 8.60 -4.08
CA LYS A 47 -5.18 9.44 -3.04
C LYS A 47 -5.11 8.72 -1.68
N ASN A 48 -6.19 8.05 -1.30
CA ASN A 48 -6.26 7.30 -0.05
C ASN A 48 -5.27 6.12 -0.04
N SER A 49 -5.13 5.44 -1.16
CA SER A 49 -4.18 4.33 -1.33
C SER A 49 -2.73 4.83 -1.25
N GLU A 50 -2.41 5.95 -1.92
CA GLU A 50 -1.10 6.59 -1.80
C GLU A 50 -0.77 7.00 -0.35
N ALA A 51 -1.76 7.55 0.38
CA ALA A 51 -1.60 7.87 1.79
C ALA A 51 -1.34 6.62 2.66
N ARG A 52 -2.05 5.52 2.42
CA ARG A 52 -1.82 4.24 3.12
C ARG A 52 -0.44 3.65 2.82
N ILE A 53 -0.01 3.66 1.56
CA ILE A 53 1.34 3.22 1.16
C ILE A 53 2.41 4.01 1.90
N ASN A 54 2.27 5.34 1.95
CA ASN A 54 3.23 6.20 2.64
C ASN A 54 3.25 5.91 4.15
N GLY A 55 2.07 5.75 4.78
CA GLY A 55 1.97 5.39 6.19
C GLY A 55 2.61 4.02 6.50
N LEU A 56 2.39 3.02 5.65
CA LEU A 56 2.98 1.69 5.79
C LEU A 56 4.51 1.73 5.61
N ARG A 57 5.01 2.49 4.63
CA ARG A 57 6.46 2.69 4.44
C ARG A 57 7.10 3.38 5.65
N GLN A 58 6.46 4.42 6.18
CA GLN A 58 6.94 5.11 7.37
C GLN A 58 6.96 4.16 8.57
N PHE A 59 5.89 3.39 8.79
CA PHE A 59 5.83 2.41 9.86
C PHE A 59 6.94 1.34 9.75
N ILE A 60 7.18 0.81 8.56
CA ILE A 60 8.28 -0.14 8.29
C ILE A 60 9.63 0.48 8.62
N SER A 61 9.86 1.72 8.18
CA SER A 61 11.10 2.46 8.43
C SER A 61 11.31 2.74 9.92
N ASP A 62 10.26 3.16 10.64
CA ASP A 62 10.33 3.52 12.06
C ASP A 62 10.59 2.31 12.97
N ASN A 63 10.29 1.10 12.48
CA ASN A 63 10.41 -0.13 13.25
C ASN A 63 11.57 -1.04 12.78
N ASP A 64 12.51 -0.52 11.97
CA ASP A 64 13.64 -1.26 11.40
C ASP A 64 13.20 -2.62 10.83
N VAL A 65 12.05 -2.62 10.18
CA VAL A 65 11.51 -3.80 9.49
C VAL A 65 12.41 -4.03 8.28
N MET A 66 13.52 -4.74 8.47
CA MET A 66 14.28 -5.29 7.37
C MET A 66 13.32 -6.19 6.61
N VAL A 67 12.96 -5.78 5.39
CA VAL A 67 12.28 -6.66 4.44
C VAL A 67 13.20 -7.86 4.32
N ALA A 68 12.80 -9.01 4.87
CA ALA A 68 13.46 -10.28 4.68
C ALA A 68 13.25 -10.71 3.22
N GLY A 69 13.89 -9.98 2.31
CA GLY A 69 13.96 -10.19 0.87
C GLY A 69 15.40 -10.45 0.46
N GLY A 70 16.16 -11.15 1.31
CA GLY A 70 17.36 -11.84 0.89
C GLY A 70 16.97 -13.17 0.27
N VAL A 71 16.59 -13.14 -1.00
CA VAL A 71 16.75 -14.31 -1.87
C VAL A 71 18.24 -14.34 -2.22
N GLN A 72 18.96 -15.38 -1.78
CA GLN A 72 20.16 -15.83 -2.48
C GLN A 72 19.71 -16.60 -3.72
#